data_AF-A0A432SBN6-F1
#
_entry.id   AF-A0A432SBN6-F1
#
_cell.length_a   1.000
_cell.length_b   1.000
_cell.length_c   1.000
_cell.angle_alpha   90.00
_cell.angle_beta   90.00
_cell.angle_gamma   90.00
#
_symmetry.space_group_name_H-M   'P 1'
#
loop_
_entity.id
_entity.type
_entity.pdbx_description
1 polymer ?
#
loop_
_entity_poly.entity_id
_entity_poly.type
_entity_poly.pdbx_seq_one_letter_code
_entity_poly.pdbx_strand_id
1 'polypeptide(L)' 'MSEEKKEISFEEKIAHAKEILEKLMNPEITLSESVAYYKEGIKELKEATRLLENAKLEFEEYSKEDS' A
#
# COMPACT_ATOMS: atom_id res chain seq x y z
N MET A 1 25.24 -8.69 8.61
CA MET A 1 23.86 -9.19 8.75
C MET A 1 23.07 -8.48 7.67
N SER A 2 22.63 -9.23 6.66
CA SER A 2 21.91 -8.66 5.53
C SER A 2 20.50 -8.33 6.00
N GLU A 3 20.16 -7.05 6.11
CA GLU A 3 18.78 -6.60 6.24
C GLU A 3 18.07 -6.97 4.94
N GLU A 4 17.50 -8.17 4.90
CA GLU A 4 16.43 -8.47 3.95
C GLU A 4 15.32 -7.46 4.23
N LYS A 5 15.24 -6.43 3.38
CA LYS A 5 14.04 -5.61 3.27
C LYS A 5 12.89 -6.57 3.00
N LYS A 6 12.15 -6.93 4.05
CA LYS A 6 10.85 -7.58 3.90
C LYS A 6 10.03 -6.68 3.00
N GLU A 7 9.78 -7.15 1.78
CA GLU A 7 8.76 -6.53 0.95
C GLU A 7 7.44 -6.69 1.70
N ILE A 8 6.87 -5.55 2.08
CA ILE A 8 5.61 -5.45 2.80
C ILE A 8 4.51 -5.99 1.89
N SER A 9 3.70 -6.93 2.38
CA SER A 9 2.65 -7.58 1.58
C SER A 9 1.54 -6.60 1.19
N PHE A 10 0.71 -6.97 0.21
CA PHE A 10 -0.48 -6.19 -0.17
C PHE A 10 -1.36 -5.87 1.04
N GLU A 11 -1.66 -6.89 1.85
CA GLU A 11 -2.51 -6.79 3.04
C GLU A 11 -1.88 -5.86 4.09
N GLU A 12 -0.57 -5.97 4.29
CA GLU A 12 0.15 -5.10 5.23
C GLU A 12 0.16 -3.65 4.76
N LYS A 13 0.31 -3.38 3.45
CA LYS A 13 0.21 -2.01 2.89
C LYS A 13 -1.17 -1.42 3.07
N ILE A 14 -2.23 -2.21 2.84
CA ILE A 14 -3.61 -1.77 3.08
C ILE A 14 -3.85 -1.50 4.58
N ALA A 15 -3.31 -2.34 5.47
CA ALA A 15 -3.41 -2.14 6.91
C ALA A 15 -2.71 -0.83 7.33
N HIS A 16 -1.47 -0.61 6.89
CA HIS A 16 -0.74 0.63 7.16
C HIS A 16 -1.47 1.87 6.62
N ALA A 17 -1.98 1.80 5.39
CA ALA A 17 -2.76 2.89 4.83
C ALA A 17 -3.99 3.23 5.68
N LYS A 18 -4.71 2.21 6.18
CA LYS A 18 -5.85 2.42 7.08
C LYS A 18 -5.43 3.07 8.39
N GLU A 19 -4.38 2.57 9.04
CA GLU A 19 -3.86 3.16 10.28
C GLU A 19 -3.45 4.62 10.10
N ILE A 20 -2.81 4.96 8.98
CA ILE A 20 -2.41 6.34 8.67
C ILE A 20 -3.65 7.23 8.45
N LEU A 21 -4.66 6.73 7.75
CA LEU A 21 -5.90 7.48 7.53
C LEU A 21 -6.72 7.64 8.83
N GLU A 22 -6.69 6.67 9.73
CA GLU A 22 -7.32 6.79 11.06
C GLU A 22 -6.68 7.91 11.90
N LYS A 23 -5.36 8.13 11.76
CA LYS A 23 -4.69 9.27 12.43
C LYS A 23 -5.23 10.62 11.96
N LEU A 24 -5.80 10.72 10.76
CA LEU A 24 -6.46 11.94 10.29
C LEU A 24 -7.74 12.26 11.05
N MET A 25 -8.33 11.28 11.74
CA MET A 25 -9.51 11.47 12.58
C MET A 25 -9.16 12.03 13.97
N ASN A 26 -7.86 12.12 14.32
CA ASN A 26 -7.43 12.69 15.58
C ASN A 26 -7.71 14.22 15.60
N PRO A 27 -8.52 14.73 16.53
CA PRO A 27 -8.84 16.16 16.60
C PRO A 27 -7.64 17.04 16.96
N GLU A 28 -6.54 16.48 17.49
CA GLU A 28 -5.32 17.21 17.83
C GLU A 28 -4.32 17.31 16.66
N ILE A 29 -4.64 16.76 15.49
CA ILE A 29 -3.74 16.77 14.34
C ILE A 29 -3.58 18.18 13.76
N THR A 30 -2.34 18.57 13.46
CA THR A 30 -2.10 19.84 12.76
C THR A 30 -2.39 19.71 11.27
N LEU A 31 -2.67 20.83 10.59
CA LEU A 31 -2.89 20.85 9.15
C LEU A 31 -1.68 20.31 8.35
N SER A 32 -0.47 20.54 8.83
CA SER A 32 0.74 20.05 8.16
C SER A 32 0.84 18.53 8.26
N GLU A 33 0.54 17.97 9.43
CA GLU A 33 0.54 16.53 9.67
C GLU A 33 -0.59 15.85 8.89
N SER A 34 -1.77 16.45 8.81
CA SER A 34 -2.90 15.86 8.07
C SER A 34 -2.60 15.74 6.58
N VAL A 35 -1.92 16.73 5.99
CA VAL A 35 -1.45 16.66 4.60
C VAL A 35 -0.35 15.62 4.42
N ALA A 36 0.55 15.47 5.39
CA ALA A 36 1.62 14.47 5.34
C ALA A 36 1.05 13.05 5.41
N TYR A 37 0.24 12.73 6.42
CA TYR A 37 -0.40 11.42 6.57
C TYR A 37 -1.34 11.10 5.41
N TYR A 38 -2.09 12.08 4.90
CA TYR A 38 -2.91 11.84 3.70
C TYR A 38 -2.06 11.40 2.50
N LYS A 39 -0.94 12.10 2.23
CA LYS A 39 -0.03 11.73 1.13
C LYS A 39 0.58 10.34 1.35
N GLU A 40 0.94 10.03 2.59
CA GLU A 40 1.55 8.74 2.96
C GLU A 40 0.55 7.58 2.80
N GLY A 41 -0.67 7.72 3.33
CA GLY A 41 -1.73 6.73 3.17
C GLY A 41 -2.08 6.49 1.71
N ILE A 42 -2.19 7.57 0.91
CA ILE A 42 -2.43 7.45 -0.55
C ILE A 42 -1.26 6.75 -1.27
N LYS A 43 -0.03 6.96 -0.82
CA LYS A 43 1.15 6.29 -1.38
C LYS A 43 1.09 4.78 -1.10
N GLU A 44 0.80 4.38 0.13
CA GLU A 44 0.67 2.95 0.49
C GLU A 44 -0.46 2.28 -0.29
N LEU A 45 -1.63 2.94 -0.45
CA LEU A 45 -2.72 2.43 -1.28
C LEU A 45 -2.30 2.24 -2.74
N LYS A 46 -1.54 3.19 -3.32
CA LYS A 46 -1.05 3.07 -4.69
C LYS A 46 -0.09 1.90 -4.85
N GLU A 47 0.80 1.69 -3.89
CA GLU A 47 1.74 0.57 -3.91
C GLU A 47 1.00 -0.76 -3.77
N ALA A 48 -0.02 -0.84 -2.90
CA ALA A 48 -0.89 -2.00 -2.81
C ALA A 48 -1.62 -2.28 -4.13
N THR A 49 -2.23 -1.27 -4.76
CA THR A 49 -2.88 -1.43 -6.07
C THR A 49 -1.91 -1.96 -7.12
N ARG A 50 -0.67 -1.47 -7.14
CA ARG A 50 0.35 -1.93 -8.09
C ARG A 50 0.72 -3.41 -7.87
N LEU A 51 0.80 -3.87 -6.63
CA LEU A 51 1.01 -5.29 -6.33
C LEU A 51 -0.14 -6.15 -6.89
N LEU A 52 -1.38 -5.69 -6.72
CA LEU A 52 -2.56 -6.40 -7.25
C LEU A 52 -2.58 -6.42 -8.78
N GLU A 53 -2.26 -5.31 -9.43
CA GLU A 53 -2.17 -5.22 -10.90
C GLU A 53 -1.09 -6.16 -11.44
N ASN A 54 0.10 -6.18 -10.82
CA ASN A 54 1.17 -7.09 -11.21
C ASN A 54 0.75 -8.56 -11.06
N ALA A 55 0.16 -8.94 -9.92
CA ALA A 55 -0.33 -10.30 -9.70
C ALA A 55 -1.41 -10.71 -10.72
N LYS A 56 -2.28 -9.76 -11.11
CA LYS A 56 -3.28 -10.00 -12.15
C LYS A 56 -2.64 -10.20 -13.53
N LEU A 57 -1.64 -9.39 -13.88
CA LEU A 57 -0.90 -9.51 -15.13
C LEU A 57 -0.18 -10.86 -15.23
N GLU A 58 0.53 -11.26 -14.17
CA GLU A 58 1.19 -12.57 -14.08
C GLU A 58 0.17 -13.70 -14.29
N PHE A 59 -0.98 -13.63 -13.61
CA PHE A 59 -2.05 -14.61 -13.79
C PHE A 59 -2.61 -14.66 -15.22
N GLU A 60 -2.81 -13.50 -15.87
CA GLU A 60 -3.26 -13.43 -17.26
C GLU A 60 -2.21 -13.98 -18.25
N GLU A 61 -0.91 -13.81 -17.97
CA GLU A 61 0.18 -14.39 -18.77
C GLU A 61 0.19 -15.92 -18.64
N TYR A 62 0.18 -16.45 -17.41
CA TYR A 62 0.09 -17.90 -17.19
C TYR A 62 -1.15 -18.52 -17.83
N SER A 63 -2.31 -17.87 -17.70
CA SER A 63 -3.56 -18.35 -18.31
C SER A 63 -3.53 -18.37 -19.84
N LYS A 64 -2.68 -17.56 -20.48
CA LYS A 64 -2.51 -17.53 -21.95
C LYS A 64 -1.48 -18.55 -22.43
N GLU A 65 -0.48 -18.89 -21.63
CA GLU A 65 0.53 -19.91 -21.99
C GLU A 65 -0.03 -21.35 -21.95
N ASP A 66 -1.07 -21.61 -21.16
CA ASP A 66 -1.74 -22.92 -21.08
C ASP A 66 -2.85 -23.15 -22.16
N SER A 67 -3.12 -22.18 -23.05
CA SER A 67 -4.18 -22.23 -24.09
C SER A 67 -3.61 -22.32 -25.51
#